data_AF-A0A344UJF4-F1
#
_entry.id   AF-A0A344UJF4-F1
#
_cell.length_a   1.000
_cell.length_b   1.000
_cell.length_c   1.000
_cell.angle_alpha   90.00
_cell.angle_beta   90.00
_cell.angle_gamma   90.00
#
_symmetry.space_group_name_H-M   'P 1'
#
loop_
_entity.id
_entity.type
_entity.pdbx_description
1 polymer ?
#
loop_
_entity_poly.entity_id
_entity_poly.type
_entity_poly.pdbx_seq_one_letter_code
_entity_poly.pdbx_strand_id
1 'polypeptide(L)'
;MRRTALPQTLSPRAALLFVNGFRGLLLLVLFTLSLLSGGDGLPMMEGGPRFYLWSGVYLLLIAVWFLVREGRLGHTLQLTLAIAADIAMMVWLMAMNDGIHGGFGLLLLPYLAAAGLLSTGRYALFYAAIATLALLCYSGLEHWLGLARPSDLSYSALLASACFVTAIATWQLGRLARASEALAVQRGGEIANLNHLNELILQSQRDAVVVLDEDGRLRQFNLQAERYFAGLQRGSPLPELLPLVRRWRDDGCPALATLVQQNVRGRQLVGRLVPVPVGELRGVVLFLRDMADMAEEAKRVKLAALGRLTANIAHEVRNPLSAIRHAADLLAEDESDPTRLRLFGIVQDNTRRINGMVEDVLTLGRRDRVRREAIELAPFVGQLLEQFSLSHPGAAGAVACELSDGCRLSFDRDHLAQILGNLLANAWRHGSRGPGSVRLQAGVADSVLILRVIDDGPGVSEADQARLFEPFFTTESAGSGLGLYIARELAEANDARLDYSPPGGVFRLICHQAHD
;
A
#
# COMPACT_ATOMS: atom_id res chain seq x y z
N MET A 1 14.80 -1.34 -9.34
CA MET A 1 15.24 -2.00 -10.58
C MET A 1 15.80 -3.39 -10.26
N ARG A 2 14.94 -4.42 -10.18
CA ARG A 2 15.38 -5.81 -10.08
C ARG A 2 15.54 -6.34 -11.50
N ARG A 3 16.73 -6.83 -11.85
CA ARG A 3 16.99 -7.53 -13.11
C ARG A 3 15.98 -8.66 -13.24
N THR A 4 15.09 -8.55 -14.22
CA THR A 4 14.23 -9.64 -14.68
C THR A 4 15.13 -10.79 -15.10
N ALA A 5 15.11 -11.88 -14.33
CA ALA A 5 15.79 -13.11 -14.69
C ALA A 5 15.18 -13.60 -16.00
N LEU A 6 15.99 -13.64 -17.05
CA LEU A 6 15.65 -14.31 -18.30
C LEU A 6 15.23 -15.76 -17.98
N PRO A 7 14.28 -16.33 -18.74
CA PRO A 7 13.82 -17.70 -18.54
C PRO A 7 15.03 -18.61 -18.51
N GLN A 8 15.15 -19.39 -17.43
CA GLN A 8 16.28 -20.25 -17.20
C GLN A 8 16.40 -21.22 -18.37
N THR A 9 17.42 -21.03 -19.21
CA THR A 9 17.98 -22.15 -19.96
C THR A 9 18.20 -23.26 -18.95
N LEU A 10 17.77 -24.49 -19.25
CA LEU A 10 18.16 -25.68 -18.48
C LEU A 10 19.59 -25.50 -18.02
N SER A 11 19.84 -25.58 -16.71
CA SER A 11 21.19 -25.38 -16.19
C SER A 11 22.17 -26.25 -16.99
N PRO A 12 23.40 -25.80 -17.27
CA PRO A 12 24.40 -26.57 -17.99
C PRO A 12 24.50 -28.04 -17.52
N ARG A 13 24.35 -28.27 -16.21
CA ARG A 13 24.21 -29.59 -15.57
C ARG A 13 23.00 -30.37 -16.03
N ALA A 14 21.81 -29.76 -16.00
CA ALA A 14 20.57 -30.40 -16.42
C ALA A 14 20.61 -30.79 -17.91
N ALA A 15 21.21 -29.95 -18.76
CA ALA A 15 21.40 -30.27 -20.18
C ALA A 15 22.35 -31.47 -20.37
N LEU A 16 23.47 -31.51 -19.64
CA LEU A 16 24.41 -32.65 -19.69
C LEU A 16 23.81 -33.93 -19.11
N LEU A 17 23.04 -33.83 -18.02
CA LEU A 17 22.32 -34.96 -17.44
C LEU A 17 21.26 -35.51 -18.40
N PHE A 18 20.53 -34.65 -19.11
CA PHE A 18 19.58 -35.06 -20.13
C PHE A 18 20.28 -35.82 -21.28
N VAL A 19 21.38 -35.28 -21.81
CA VAL A 19 22.15 -35.95 -22.88
C VAL A 19 22.72 -37.28 -22.40
N ASN A 20 23.29 -37.34 -21.19
CA ASN A 20 23.80 -38.59 -20.63
C ASN A 20 22.71 -39.62 -20.35
N GLY A 21 21.54 -39.19 -19.87
CA GLY A 21 20.36 -40.04 -19.72
C GLY A 21 19.90 -40.62 -21.06
N PHE A 22 19.89 -39.78 -22.11
CA PHE A 22 19.59 -40.21 -23.48
C PHE A 22 20.60 -41.24 -23.99
N ARG A 23 21.91 -41.05 -23.74
CA ARG A 23 22.95 -42.04 -24.09
C ARG A 23 22.77 -43.37 -23.40
N GLY A 24 22.51 -43.35 -22.09
CA GLY A 24 22.27 -44.56 -21.31
C GLY A 24 21.04 -45.32 -21.80
N LEU A 25 19.96 -44.60 -22.10
CA LEU A 25 18.75 -45.19 -22.67
C LEU A 25 19.02 -45.84 -24.03
N LEU A 26 19.71 -45.16 -24.94
CA LEU A 26 20.02 -45.74 -26.25
C LEU A 26 20.90 -46.98 -26.14
N LEU A 27 21.95 -46.92 -25.31
CA LEU A 27 22.82 -48.07 -25.07
C LEU A 27 22.03 -49.24 -24.50
N LEU A 28 21.12 -48.98 -23.56
CA LEU A 28 20.21 -50.00 -23.03
C LEU A 28 19.33 -50.59 -24.13
N VAL A 29 18.71 -49.77 -24.98
CA VAL A 29 17.89 -50.25 -26.10
C VAL A 29 18.71 -51.12 -27.05
N LEU A 30 19.88 -50.67 -27.49
CA LEU A 30 20.76 -51.45 -28.38
C LEU A 30 21.21 -52.77 -27.74
N PHE A 31 21.56 -52.73 -26.46
CA PHE A 31 21.94 -53.93 -25.71
C PHE A 31 20.77 -54.91 -25.58
N THR A 32 19.56 -54.42 -25.29
CA THR A 32 18.36 -55.29 -25.24
C THR A 32 18.03 -55.88 -26.60
N LEU A 33 18.14 -55.12 -27.70
CA LEU A 33 17.94 -55.62 -29.06
C LEU A 33 18.97 -56.70 -29.44
N SER A 34 20.20 -56.60 -28.94
CA SER A 34 21.22 -57.64 -29.11
C SER A 34 20.91 -58.92 -28.33
N LEU A 35 20.12 -58.85 -27.25
CA LEU A 35 19.72 -60.01 -26.44
C LEU A 35 18.40 -60.64 -26.91
N LEU A 36 17.57 -59.86 -27.60
CA LEU A 36 16.29 -60.32 -28.14
C LEU A 36 16.52 -61.09 -29.45
N SER A 37 16.05 -62.34 -29.47
CA SER A 37 16.03 -63.21 -30.65
C SER A 37 14.65 -63.22 -31.31
N GLY A 38 14.62 -63.10 -32.65
CA GLY A 38 13.42 -63.12 -33.46
C GLY A 38 12.78 -64.50 -33.60
N GLY A 39 11.74 -64.61 -34.44
CA GLY A 39 10.97 -65.85 -34.64
C GLY A 39 11.78 -67.07 -35.08
N ASP A 40 12.91 -66.85 -35.76
CA ASP A 40 13.83 -67.89 -36.22
C ASP A 40 14.97 -68.19 -35.21
N GLY A 41 14.91 -67.62 -34.00
CA GLY A 41 15.95 -67.78 -32.97
C GLY A 41 17.24 -66.97 -33.20
N LEU A 42 17.35 -66.27 -34.33
CA LEU A 42 18.46 -65.35 -34.63
C LEU A 42 18.29 -64.02 -33.86
N PRO A 43 19.36 -63.47 -33.25
CA PRO A 43 19.30 -62.19 -32.56
C PRO A 43 18.92 -61.07 -33.54
N MET A 44 18.07 -60.14 -33.12
CA MET A 44 17.59 -59.02 -33.96
C MET A 44 18.72 -58.05 -34.35
N MET A 45 19.85 -58.11 -33.63
CA MET A 45 21.11 -57.43 -33.94
C MET A 45 22.25 -58.42 -33.66
N GLU A 46 23.21 -58.57 -34.58
CA GLU A 46 24.36 -59.47 -34.38
C GLU A 46 25.23 -59.00 -33.19
N GLY A 47 24.96 -59.56 -32.01
CA GLY A 47 25.70 -59.31 -30.77
C GLY A 47 27.05 -60.02 -30.74
N GLY A 48 28.00 -59.60 -31.58
CA GLY A 48 29.35 -60.14 -31.64
C GLY A 48 30.34 -59.50 -30.67
N PRO A 49 31.57 -60.05 -30.51
CA PRO A 49 32.63 -59.47 -29.67
C PRO A 49 32.94 -58.01 -29.97
N ARG A 50 32.81 -57.60 -31.24
CA ARG A 50 33.01 -56.21 -31.70
C ARG A 50 31.93 -55.26 -31.16
N PHE A 51 30.67 -55.70 -31.12
CA PHE A 51 29.56 -54.92 -30.56
C PHE A 51 29.71 -54.75 -29.03
N TYR A 52 30.09 -55.81 -28.31
CA TYR A 52 30.34 -55.70 -26.87
C TYR A 52 31.51 -54.77 -26.57
N LEU A 53 32.60 -54.82 -27.36
CA LEU A 53 33.69 -53.87 -27.25
C LEU A 53 33.21 -52.42 -27.48
N TRP A 54 32.43 -52.18 -28.54
CA TRP A 54 31.83 -50.88 -28.82
C TRP A 54 30.97 -50.37 -27.66
N SER A 55 30.10 -51.23 -27.12
CA SER A 55 29.21 -50.88 -26.00
C SER A 55 30.00 -50.55 -24.72
N GLY A 56 31.09 -51.27 -24.45
CA GLY A 56 31.99 -50.99 -23.34
C GLY A 56 32.73 -49.66 -23.50
N VAL A 57 33.22 -49.35 -24.70
CA VAL A 57 33.82 -48.05 -25.02
C VAL A 57 32.80 -46.92 -24.88
N TYR A 58 31.56 -47.15 -25.33
CA TYR A 58 30.50 -46.15 -25.22
C TYR A 58 30.08 -45.90 -23.77
N LEU A 59 29.99 -46.97 -22.96
CA LEU A 59 29.74 -46.86 -21.53
C LEU A 59 30.87 -46.08 -20.81
N LEU A 60 32.13 -46.34 -21.17
CA LEU A 60 33.27 -45.59 -20.66
C LEU A 60 33.17 -44.11 -21.05
N LEU A 61 32.80 -43.80 -22.29
CA LEU A 61 32.59 -42.43 -22.75
C LEU A 61 31.50 -41.72 -21.92
N ILE A 62 30.38 -42.39 -21.66
CA ILE A 62 29.30 -41.87 -20.80
C ILE A 62 29.83 -41.59 -19.39
N ALA A 63 30.58 -42.53 -18.81
CA ALA A 63 31.17 -42.39 -17.48
C ALA A 63 32.17 -41.21 -17.43
N VAL A 64 33.03 -41.06 -18.44
CA VAL A 64 33.96 -39.94 -18.57
C VAL A 64 33.21 -38.61 -18.62
N TRP A 65 32.18 -38.49 -19.45
CA TRP A 65 31.39 -37.25 -19.53
C TRP A 65 30.59 -36.94 -18.27
N PHE A 66 30.24 -37.96 -17.48
CA PHE A 66 29.63 -37.77 -16.16
C PHE A 66 30.66 -37.31 -15.10
N LEU A 67 31.90 -37.80 -15.17
CA LEU A 67 32.98 -37.47 -14.24
C LEU A 67 33.63 -36.10 -14.52
N VAL A 68 33.62 -35.64 -15.78
CA VAL A 68 34.17 -34.33 -16.16
C VAL A 68 33.30 -33.19 -15.61
N ARG A 69 33.78 -32.58 -14.51
CA ARG A 69 33.16 -31.39 -13.91
C ARG A 69 33.26 -30.17 -14.84
N GLU A 70 32.19 -29.37 -14.86
CA GLU A 70 32.00 -28.15 -15.68
C GLU A 70 33.13 -27.10 -15.59
N GLY A 71 34.00 -27.17 -14.57
CA GLY A 71 35.05 -26.19 -14.35
C GLY A 71 36.30 -26.33 -15.22
N ARG A 72 36.50 -27.45 -15.95
CA ARG A 72 37.74 -27.69 -16.73
C ARG A 72 37.65 -27.30 -18.21
N LEU A 73 36.46 -27.38 -18.80
CA LEU A 73 36.22 -27.08 -20.22
C LEU A 73 34.95 -26.23 -20.26
N GLY A 74 34.95 -25.10 -20.99
CA GLY A 74 33.75 -24.27 -21.10
C GLY A 74 32.55 -25.08 -21.60
N HIS A 75 31.35 -24.80 -21.09
CA HIS A 75 30.14 -25.62 -21.32
C HIS A 75 29.87 -25.94 -22.79
N THR A 76 30.01 -24.95 -23.66
CA THR A 76 29.84 -25.10 -25.12
C THR A 76 30.86 -26.06 -25.74
N LEU A 77 32.12 -26.00 -25.29
CA LEU A 77 33.18 -26.87 -25.77
C LEU A 77 32.97 -28.30 -25.28
N GLN A 78 32.57 -28.47 -24.01
CA GLN A 78 32.21 -29.77 -23.44
C GLN A 78 31.07 -30.43 -24.23
N LEU A 79 29.99 -29.70 -24.49
CA LEU A 79 28.86 -30.22 -25.27
C LEU A 79 29.25 -30.55 -26.72
N THR A 80 30.06 -29.69 -27.35
CA THR A 80 30.55 -29.93 -28.72
C THR A 80 31.39 -31.20 -28.83
N LEU A 81 32.38 -31.36 -27.94
CA LEU A 81 33.23 -32.55 -27.90
C LEU A 81 32.42 -33.81 -27.60
N ALA A 82 31.44 -33.69 -26.71
CA ALA A 82 30.56 -34.78 -26.33
C ALA A 82 29.72 -35.26 -27.53
N ILE A 83 29.10 -34.36 -28.28
CA ILE A 83 28.31 -34.69 -29.47
C ILE A 83 29.19 -35.21 -30.61
N ALA A 84 30.38 -34.61 -30.82
CA ALA A 84 31.32 -35.10 -31.83
C ALA A 84 31.78 -36.53 -31.54
N ALA A 85 32.02 -36.87 -30.26
CA ALA A 85 32.31 -38.23 -29.85
C ALA A 85 31.12 -39.18 -30.09
N ASP A 86 29.89 -38.75 -29.80
CA ASP A 86 28.69 -39.56 -30.07
C ASP A 86 28.53 -39.82 -31.57
N ILE A 87 28.75 -38.81 -32.42
CA ILE A 87 28.73 -38.96 -33.89
C ILE A 87 29.78 -39.99 -34.33
N ALA A 88 31.02 -39.88 -33.84
CA ALA A 88 32.08 -40.82 -34.16
C ALA A 88 31.74 -42.25 -33.72
N MET A 89 31.14 -42.41 -32.54
CA MET A 89 30.69 -43.71 -32.03
C MET A 89 29.56 -44.30 -32.90
N MET A 90 28.61 -43.50 -33.35
CA MET A 90 27.55 -43.96 -34.25
C MET A 90 28.09 -44.34 -35.64
N VAL A 91 29.04 -43.58 -36.19
CA VAL A 91 29.72 -43.94 -37.44
C VAL A 91 30.54 -45.23 -37.27
N TRP A 92 31.18 -45.43 -36.11
CA TRP A 92 31.87 -46.69 -35.83
C TRP A 92 30.92 -47.87 -35.72
N LEU A 93 29.75 -47.70 -35.09
CA LEU A 93 28.71 -48.73 -35.03
C LEU A 93 28.21 -49.08 -36.43
N MET A 94 27.98 -48.06 -37.27
CA MET A 94 27.59 -48.22 -38.66
C MET A 94 28.65 -49.00 -39.45
N ALA A 95 29.93 -48.69 -39.25
CA ALA A 95 31.06 -49.36 -39.90
C ALA A 95 31.23 -50.84 -39.52
N MET A 96 30.79 -51.23 -38.32
CA MET A 96 30.86 -52.62 -37.87
C MET A 96 29.78 -53.53 -38.47
N ASN A 97 28.70 -52.93 -38.98
CA ASN A 97 27.53 -53.62 -39.51
C ASN A 97 27.50 -53.50 -41.05
N ASP A 98 26.32 -53.56 -41.67
CA ASP A 98 26.10 -53.40 -43.12
C ASP A 98 26.35 -51.97 -43.65
N GLY A 99 27.28 -51.22 -43.04
CA GLY A 99 27.58 -49.84 -43.38
C GLY A 99 26.34 -48.95 -43.30
N ILE A 100 26.21 -48.03 -44.25
CA ILE A 100 25.12 -47.04 -44.31
C ILE A 100 23.75 -47.71 -44.48
N HIS A 101 23.72 -48.91 -45.07
CA HIS A 101 22.50 -49.68 -45.29
C HIS A 101 21.99 -50.38 -44.03
N GLY A 102 22.84 -50.54 -42.99
CA GLY A 102 22.47 -51.21 -41.74
C GLY A 102 21.48 -50.43 -40.86
N GLY A 103 21.03 -49.23 -41.27
CA GLY A 103 20.06 -48.42 -40.53
C GLY A 103 20.62 -47.73 -39.28
N PHE A 104 21.78 -48.14 -38.76
CA PHE A 104 22.43 -47.52 -37.59
C PHE A 104 22.79 -46.05 -37.79
N GLY A 105 23.01 -45.62 -39.03
CA GLY A 105 23.19 -44.20 -39.36
C GLY A 105 21.98 -43.34 -38.97
N LEU A 106 20.77 -43.90 -38.95
CA LEU A 106 19.55 -43.19 -38.54
C LEU A 106 19.57 -42.81 -37.04
N LEU A 107 20.37 -43.50 -36.22
CA LEU A 107 20.54 -43.20 -34.80
C LEU A 107 21.25 -41.85 -34.56
N LEU A 108 21.90 -41.28 -35.58
CA LEU A 108 22.41 -39.92 -35.53
C LEU A 108 21.28 -38.89 -35.37
N LEU A 109 20.09 -39.13 -35.93
CA LEU A 109 19.00 -38.15 -35.93
C LEU A 109 18.49 -37.85 -34.51
N PRO A 110 18.17 -38.84 -33.64
CA PRO A 110 17.84 -38.57 -32.24
C PRO A 110 18.92 -37.83 -31.45
N TYR A 111 20.22 -38.07 -31.71
CA TYR A 111 21.31 -37.33 -31.07
C TYR A 111 21.35 -35.87 -31.50
N LEU A 112 21.24 -35.63 -32.80
CA LEU A 112 21.15 -34.29 -33.37
C LEU A 112 19.89 -33.57 -32.91
N ALA A 113 18.78 -34.28 -32.73
CA ALA A 113 17.54 -33.74 -32.17
C ALA A 113 17.72 -33.28 -30.71
N ALA A 114 18.30 -34.12 -29.86
CA ALA A 114 18.60 -33.78 -28.47
C ALA A 114 19.58 -32.60 -28.39
N ALA A 115 20.63 -32.61 -29.21
CA ALA A 115 21.59 -31.53 -29.33
C ALA A 115 20.95 -30.22 -29.83
N GLY A 116 20.03 -30.29 -30.81
CA GLY A 116 19.32 -29.15 -31.38
C GLY A 116 18.37 -28.48 -30.40
N LEU A 117 17.69 -29.26 -29.55
CA LEU A 117 16.84 -28.74 -28.47
C LEU A 117 17.65 -27.94 -27.42
N LEU A 118 18.83 -28.45 -27.08
CA LEU A 118 19.67 -27.92 -25.99
C LEU A 118 20.66 -26.83 -26.43
N SER A 119 21.03 -26.77 -27.71
CA SER A 119 22.07 -25.87 -28.20
C SER A 119 21.52 -24.55 -28.77
N THR A 120 22.39 -23.54 -28.89
CA THR A 120 22.07 -22.31 -29.62
C THR A 120 22.11 -22.58 -31.13
N GLY A 121 21.31 -21.86 -31.93
CA GLY A 121 21.06 -22.21 -33.35
C GLY A 121 22.29 -22.40 -34.23
N ARG A 122 23.38 -21.65 -33.99
CA ARG A 122 24.66 -21.86 -34.69
C ARG A 122 25.29 -23.23 -34.43
N TYR A 123 25.14 -23.78 -33.23
CA TYR A 123 25.74 -25.06 -32.86
C TYR A 123 24.90 -26.25 -33.35
N ALA A 124 23.57 -26.13 -33.41
CA ALA A 124 22.71 -27.16 -33.99
C ALA A 124 23.10 -27.47 -35.45
N LEU A 125 23.30 -26.43 -36.26
CA LEU A 125 23.79 -26.56 -37.64
C LEU A 125 25.23 -27.08 -37.70
N PHE A 126 26.08 -26.63 -36.78
CA PHE A 126 27.48 -27.09 -36.70
C PHE A 126 27.57 -28.60 -36.41
N TYR A 127 26.74 -29.14 -35.51
CA TYR A 127 26.71 -30.57 -35.23
C TYR A 127 26.19 -31.39 -36.42
N ALA A 128 25.18 -30.89 -37.13
CA ALA A 128 24.72 -31.50 -38.38
C ALA A 128 25.84 -31.55 -39.41
N ALA A 129 26.63 -30.47 -39.54
CA ALA A 129 27.79 -30.44 -40.43
C ALA A 129 28.88 -31.44 -40.04
N ILE A 130 29.17 -31.61 -38.73
CA ILE A 130 30.11 -32.64 -38.25
C ILE A 130 29.60 -34.05 -38.61
N ALA A 131 28.31 -34.31 -38.39
CA ALA A 131 27.70 -35.59 -38.74
C ALA A 131 27.76 -35.86 -40.25
N THR A 132 27.44 -34.86 -41.07
CA THR A 132 27.56 -34.95 -42.53
C THR A 132 29.00 -35.20 -42.97
N LEU A 133 29.98 -34.49 -42.42
CA LEU A 133 31.38 -34.70 -42.76
C LEU A 133 31.85 -36.11 -42.38
N ALA A 134 31.43 -36.61 -41.20
CA ALA A 134 31.76 -37.95 -40.76
C ALA A 134 31.14 -39.03 -41.67
N LEU A 135 29.88 -38.86 -42.07
CA LEU A 135 29.20 -39.75 -43.02
C LEU A 135 29.85 -39.74 -44.41
N LEU A 136 30.18 -38.55 -44.94
CA LEU A 136 30.84 -38.42 -46.24
C LEU A 136 32.28 -38.97 -46.21
N CYS A 137 33.00 -38.77 -45.11
CA CYS A 137 34.34 -39.33 -44.92
C CYS A 137 34.30 -40.86 -44.90
N TYR A 138 33.32 -41.45 -44.20
CA TYR A 138 33.10 -42.89 -44.18
C TYR A 138 32.79 -43.43 -45.59
N SER A 139 31.79 -42.85 -46.28
CA SER A 139 31.41 -43.29 -47.63
C SER A 139 32.54 -43.10 -48.65
N GLY A 140 33.31 -42.00 -48.54
CA GLY A 140 34.48 -41.76 -49.37
C GLY A 140 35.61 -42.77 -49.14
N LEU A 141 35.81 -43.20 -47.90
CA LEU A 141 36.79 -44.23 -47.55
C LEU A 141 36.38 -45.59 -48.14
N GLU A 142 35.11 -45.99 -48.03
CA GLU A 142 34.61 -47.23 -48.67
C GLU A 142 34.78 -47.18 -50.19
N HIS A 143 34.52 -46.02 -50.81
CA HIS A 143 34.73 -45.84 -52.24
C HIS A 143 36.20 -46.00 -52.62
N TRP A 144 37.11 -45.38 -51.86
CA TRP A 144 38.55 -45.47 -52.10
C TRP A 144 39.10 -46.88 -51.90
N LEU A 145 38.58 -47.63 -50.93
CA LEU A 145 38.95 -49.02 -50.66
C LEU A 145 38.32 -50.02 -51.65
N GLY A 146 37.47 -49.56 -52.58
CA GLY A 146 36.77 -50.43 -53.53
C GLY A 146 35.66 -51.28 -52.90
N LEU A 147 35.18 -50.90 -51.72
CA LEU A 147 34.12 -51.59 -50.96
C LEU A 147 32.74 -50.94 -51.15
N ALA A 148 32.67 -49.77 -51.78
CA ALA A 148 31.43 -49.03 -51.97
C ALA A 148 30.46 -49.69 -52.95
N ARG A 149 29.18 -49.63 -52.60
CA ARG A 149 28.05 -49.96 -53.45
C ARG A 149 27.59 -48.72 -54.23
N PRO A 150 27.01 -48.87 -55.43
CA PRO A 150 26.53 -47.74 -56.23
C PRO A 150 25.49 -46.86 -55.52
N SER A 151 24.76 -47.41 -54.55
CA SER A 151 23.73 -46.70 -53.79
C SER A 151 24.26 -45.89 -52.59
N ASP A 152 25.47 -46.14 -52.10
CA ASP A 152 25.96 -45.60 -50.82
C ASP A 152 26.02 -44.08 -50.80
N LEU A 153 26.37 -43.46 -51.93
CA LEU A 153 26.41 -42.01 -52.07
C LEU A 153 25.01 -41.38 -51.90
N SER A 154 24.00 -42.00 -52.50
CA SER A 154 22.60 -41.55 -52.41
C SER A 154 22.05 -41.67 -50.99
N TYR A 155 22.34 -42.79 -50.30
CA TYR A 155 21.94 -42.97 -48.90
C TYR A 155 22.68 -42.01 -47.95
N SER A 156 23.98 -41.77 -48.18
CA SER A 156 24.77 -40.78 -47.43
C SER A 156 24.20 -39.37 -47.57
N ALA A 157 23.86 -38.98 -48.80
CA ALA A 157 23.28 -37.67 -49.08
C ALA A 157 21.89 -37.51 -48.43
N LEU A 158 21.04 -38.54 -48.49
CA LEU A 158 19.73 -38.53 -47.85
C LEU A 158 19.85 -38.43 -46.33
N LEU A 159 20.71 -39.24 -45.70
CA LEU A 159 20.92 -39.21 -44.25
C LEU A 159 21.54 -37.89 -43.78
N ALA A 160 22.49 -37.33 -44.55
CA ALA A 160 23.04 -36.01 -44.29
C ALA A 160 21.95 -34.92 -44.35
N SER A 161 21.08 -34.97 -45.37
CA SER A 161 19.95 -34.03 -45.46
C SER A 161 18.99 -34.16 -44.27
N ALA A 162 18.71 -35.39 -43.84
CA ALA A 162 17.89 -35.66 -42.66
C ALA A 162 18.55 -35.09 -41.39
N CYS A 163 19.87 -35.21 -41.23
CA CYS A 163 20.60 -34.62 -40.10
C CYS A 163 20.40 -33.10 -40.01
N PHE A 164 20.48 -32.38 -41.13
CA PHE A 164 20.22 -30.94 -41.18
C PHE A 164 18.76 -30.60 -40.88
N VAL A 165 17.80 -31.30 -41.50
CA VAL A 165 16.37 -31.08 -41.26
C VAL A 165 16.03 -31.31 -39.78
N THR A 166 16.52 -32.39 -39.19
CA THR A 166 16.31 -32.70 -37.77
C THR A 166 16.93 -31.63 -36.87
N ALA A 167 18.16 -31.20 -37.13
CA ALA A 167 18.81 -30.15 -36.34
C ALA A 167 18.07 -28.81 -36.42
N ILE A 168 17.60 -28.41 -37.61
CA ILE A 168 16.84 -27.16 -37.80
C ILE A 168 15.49 -27.24 -37.09
N ALA A 169 14.73 -28.32 -37.30
CA ALA A 169 13.40 -28.48 -36.73
C ALA A 169 13.45 -28.49 -35.19
N THR A 170 14.35 -29.27 -34.61
CA THR A 170 14.52 -29.36 -33.16
C THR A 170 15.02 -28.07 -32.54
N TRP A 171 15.93 -27.35 -33.21
CA TRP A 171 16.31 -26.01 -32.79
C TRP A 171 15.13 -25.03 -32.80
N GLN A 172 14.31 -25.03 -33.86
CA GLN A 172 13.13 -24.17 -33.95
C GLN A 172 12.11 -24.47 -32.85
N LEU A 173 11.84 -25.76 -32.58
CA LEU A 173 10.96 -26.19 -31.49
C LEU A 173 11.48 -25.74 -30.13
N GLY A 174 12.77 -25.95 -29.86
CA GLY A 174 13.40 -25.49 -28.62
C GLY A 174 13.34 -23.97 -28.46
N ARG A 175 13.50 -23.22 -29.55
CA ARG A 175 13.36 -21.75 -29.56
C ARG A 175 11.92 -21.32 -29.25
N LEU A 176 10.92 -21.94 -29.87
CA LEU A 176 9.51 -21.64 -29.64
C LEU A 176 9.07 -21.94 -28.21
N ALA A 177 9.48 -23.10 -27.67
CA ALA A 177 9.18 -23.50 -26.30
C ALA A 177 9.71 -22.47 -25.28
N ARG A 178 10.98 -22.08 -25.40
CA ARG A 178 11.59 -21.06 -24.52
C ARG A 178 10.92 -19.69 -24.66
N ALA A 179 10.53 -19.29 -25.86
CA ALA A 179 9.82 -18.03 -26.09
C ALA A 179 8.41 -18.03 -25.46
N SER A 180 7.69 -19.16 -25.54
CA SER A 180 6.38 -19.33 -24.91
C SER A 180 6.47 -19.29 -23.39
N GLU A 181 7.46 -19.98 -22.80
CA GLU A 181 7.73 -19.95 -21.36
C GLU A 181 8.06 -18.53 -20.88
N ALA A 182 8.92 -17.81 -21.61
CA ALA A 182 9.25 -16.43 -21.31
C ALA A 182 8.02 -15.51 -21.26
N LEU A 183 7.16 -15.64 -22.26
CA LEU A 183 5.94 -14.85 -22.35
C LEU A 183 4.95 -15.22 -21.23
N ALA A 184 4.84 -16.50 -20.86
CA ALA A 184 3.99 -16.95 -19.77
C ALA A 184 4.46 -16.38 -18.43
N VAL A 185 5.77 -16.39 -18.16
CA VAL A 185 6.34 -15.80 -16.94
C VAL A 185 6.10 -14.29 -16.91
N GLN A 186 6.29 -13.58 -18.03
CA GLN A 186 6.02 -12.15 -18.10
C GLN A 186 4.53 -11.83 -17.82
N ARG A 187 3.60 -12.52 -18.49
CA ARG A 187 2.16 -12.35 -18.28
C ARG A 187 1.74 -12.68 -16.85
N GLY A 188 2.31 -13.72 -16.25
CA GLY A 188 2.08 -14.06 -14.85
C GLY A 188 2.50 -12.94 -13.90
N GLY A 189 3.67 -12.33 -14.14
CA GLY A 189 4.15 -11.18 -13.38
C GLY A 189 3.26 -9.94 -13.53
N GLU A 190 2.81 -9.62 -14.74
CA GLU A 190 1.90 -8.49 -15.00
C GLU A 190 0.55 -8.67 -14.30
N ILE A 191 -0.04 -9.86 -14.35
CA ILE A 191 -1.31 -10.17 -13.66
C ILE A 191 -1.13 -10.05 -12.14
N ALA A 192 -0.05 -10.60 -11.58
CA ALA A 192 0.23 -10.49 -10.16
C ALA A 192 0.40 -9.03 -9.71
N ASN A 193 1.09 -8.21 -10.52
CA ASN A 193 1.27 -6.80 -10.25
C ASN A 193 -0.04 -6.02 -10.33
N LEU A 194 -0.89 -6.29 -11.33
CA LEU A 194 -2.22 -5.67 -11.44
C LEU A 194 -3.12 -6.03 -10.25
N ASN A 195 -3.12 -7.29 -9.82
CA ASN A 195 -3.87 -7.72 -8.65
C ASN A 195 -3.37 -7.03 -7.37
N HIS A 196 -2.06 -6.94 -7.20
CA HIS A 196 -1.46 -6.25 -6.06
C HIS A 196 -1.79 -4.74 -6.06
N LEU A 197 -1.72 -4.07 -7.21
CA LEU A 197 -2.12 -2.67 -7.35
C LEU A 197 -3.61 -2.47 -7.04
N ASN A 198 -4.49 -3.34 -7.53
CA ASN A 198 -5.91 -3.31 -7.23
C ASN A 198 -6.17 -3.46 -5.72
N GLU A 199 -5.46 -4.36 -5.03
CA GLU A 199 -5.55 -4.52 -3.57
C GLU A 199 -5.10 -3.25 -2.83
N LEU A 200 -3.97 -2.65 -3.22
CA LEU A 200 -3.49 -1.40 -2.62
C LEU A 200 -4.46 -0.24 -2.81
N ILE A 201 -5.02 -0.09 -4.03
CA ILE A 201 -6.01 0.94 -4.32
C ILE A 201 -7.22 0.75 -3.41
N LEU A 202 -7.77 -0.47 -3.32
CA LEU A 202 -8.93 -0.76 -2.48
C LEU A 202 -8.66 -0.49 -1.00
N GLN A 203 -7.47 -0.82 -0.49
CA GLN A 203 -7.08 -0.53 0.89
C GLN A 203 -6.95 0.97 1.19
N SER A 204 -6.53 1.77 0.21
CA SER A 204 -6.34 3.22 0.36
C SER A 204 -7.64 4.03 0.31
N GLN A 205 -8.77 3.40 -0.07
CA GLN A 205 -10.05 4.07 -0.14
C GLN A 205 -10.64 4.33 1.26
N ARG A 206 -11.26 5.51 1.42
CA ARG A 206 -11.91 5.93 2.68
C ARG A 206 -13.29 5.31 2.86
N ASP A 207 -13.93 4.88 1.78
CA ASP A 207 -15.22 4.20 1.82
C ASP A 207 -14.98 2.71 2.08
N ALA A 208 -15.87 2.08 2.85
CA ALA A 208 -15.90 0.63 2.95
C ALA A 208 -16.37 0.05 1.62
N VAL A 209 -15.52 -0.76 1.00
CA VAL A 209 -15.84 -1.49 -0.22
C VAL A 209 -16.09 -2.94 0.16
N VAL A 210 -17.26 -3.44 -0.20
CA VAL A 210 -17.68 -4.82 0.05
C VAL A 210 -18.21 -5.42 -1.24
N VAL A 211 -17.64 -6.54 -1.67
CA VAL A 211 -18.06 -7.27 -2.86
C VAL A 211 -18.77 -8.55 -2.42
N LEU A 212 -20.02 -8.71 -2.83
CA LEU A 212 -20.85 -9.88 -2.55
C LEU A 212 -21.21 -10.58 -3.85
N ASP A 213 -21.32 -11.90 -3.83
CA ASP A 213 -21.90 -12.66 -4.95
C ASP A 213 -23.44 -12.67 -4.91
N GLU A 214 -24.07 -13.35 -5.88
CA GLU A 214 -25.54 -13.45 -5.98
C GLU A 214 -26.20 -14.02 -4.71
N ASP A 215 -25.49 -14.88 -3.98
CA ASP A 215 -25.95 -15.51 -2.75
C ASP A 215 -25.70 -14.64 -1.50
N GLY A 216 -25.04 -13.49 -1.67
CA GLY A 216 -24.69 -12.58 -0.59
C GLY A 216 -23.49 -13.04 0.23
N ARG A 217 -22.61 -13.88 -0.34
CA ARG A 217 -21.34 -14.28 0.26
C ARG A 217 -20.24 -13.29 -0.10
N LEU A 218 -19.37 -13.05 0.87
CA LEU A 218 -18.27 -12.09 0.77
C LEU A 218 -17.18 -12.59 -0.18
N ARG A 219 -16.93 -11.86 -1.27
CA ARG A 219 -15.84 -12.16 -2.21
C ARG A 219 -14.60 -11.33 -1.93
N GLN A 220 -14.80 -10.04 -1.66
CA GLN A 220 -13.71 -9.11 -1.41
C GLN A 220 -14.17 -7.97 -0.51
N PHE A 221 -13.25 -7.41 0.26
CA PHE A 221 -13.49 -6.28 1.13
C PHE A 221 -12.18 -5.53 1.37
N ASN A 222 -12.26 -4.25 1.72
CA ASN A 222 -11.10 -3.43 2.09
C ASN A 222 -11.00 -3.23 3.61
N LEU A 223 -9.92 -2.58 4.05
CA LEU A 223 -9.64 -2.29 5.46
C LEU A 223 -10.75 -1.47 6.13
N GLN A 224 -11.39 -0.53 5.42
CA GLN A 224 -12.49 0.25 5.98
C GLN A 224 -13.72 -0.60 6.28
N ALA A 225 -14.00 -1.62 5.46
CA ALA A 225 -15.08 -2.56 5.75
C ALA A 225 -14.86 -3.32 7.08
N GLU A 226 -13.61 -3.70 7.41
CA GLU A 226 -13.29 -4.35 8.69
C GLU A 226 -13.56 -3.44 9.91
N ARG A 227 -13.55 -2.11 9.73
CA ARG A 227 -13.87 -1.17 10.81
C ARG A 227 -15.37 -1.09 11.08
N TYR A 228 -16.19 -1.33 10.07
CA TYR A 228 -17.65 -1.26 10.17
C TYR A 228 -18.27 -2.62 10.52
N PHE A 229 -17.73 -3.71 9.95
CA PHE A 229 -18.23 -5.07 10.11
C PHE A 229 -17.23 -5.93 10.90
N ALA A 230 -17.70 -6.71 11.87
CA ALA A 230 -16.83 -7.60 12.65
C ALA A 230 -16.70 -8.98 11.99
N GLY A 231 -15.49 -9.54 12.01
CA GLY A 231 -15.26 -10.94 11.63
C GLY A 231 -15.47 -11.24 10.15
N LEU A 232 -15.18 -10.29 9.26
CA LEU A 232 -15.28 -10.48 7.82
C LEU A 232 -14.37 -11.63 7.34
N GLN A 233 -14.95 -12.64 6.69
CA GLN A 233 -14.24 -13.77 6.10
C GLN A 233 -14.67 -13.98 4.66
N ARG A 234 -13.72 -14.24 3.76
CA ARG A 234 -14.06 -14.55 2.37
C ARG A 234 -14.87 -15.85 2.31
N GLY A 235 -15.95 -15.85 1.54
CA GLY A 235 -16.88 -16.96 1.36
C GLY A 235 -17.99 -17.06 2.41
N SER A 236 -17.94 -16.29 3.50
CA SER A 236 -19.02 -16.26 4.50
C SER A 236 -20.15 -15.31 4.06
N PRO A 237 -21.41 -15.61 4.40
CA PRO A 237 -22.50 -14.64 4.24
C PRO A 237 -22.29 -13.46 5.18
N LEU A 238 -22.78 -12.28 4.78
CA LEU A 238 -22.79 -11.09 5.64
C LEU A 238 -24.25 -10.71 5.96
N PRO A 239 -24.80 -11.16 7.10
CA PRO A 239 -26.23 -11.06 7.40
C PRO A 239 -26.79 -9.63 7.33
N GLU A 240 -25.98 -8.65 7.69
CA GLU A 240 -26.36 -7.23 7.69
C GLU A 240 -26.66 -6.70 6.28
N LEU A 241 -26.06 -7.30 5.24
CA LEU A 241 -26.24 -6.88 3.85
C LEU A 241 -27.10 -7.86 3.03
N LEU A 242 -27.45 -9.04 3.56
CA LEU A 242 -28.33 -10.01 2.88
C LEU A 242 -29.68 -9.42 2.43
N PRO A 243 -30.39 -8.59 3.22
CA PRO A 243 -31.65 -7.98 2.78
C PRO A 243 -31.48 -7.04 1.57
N LEU A 244 -30.29 -6.46 1.38
CA LEU A 244 -30.01 -5.63 0.22
C LEU A 244 -29.75 -6.47 -1.03
N VAL A 245 -28.99 -7.55 -0.89
CA VAL A 245 -28.71 -8.48 -1.99
C VAL A 245 -30.01 -9.17 -2.44
N ARG A 246 -30.89 -9.55 -1.51
CA ARG A 246 -32.22 -10.12 -1.86
C ARG A 246 -33.08 -9.12 -2.63
N ARG A 247 -33.21 -7.88 -2.13
CA ARG A 247 -33.93 -6.83 -2.87
C ARG A 247 -33.36 -6.59 -4.26
N TRP A 248 -32.03 -6.54 -4.39
CA TRP A 248 -31.37 -6.45 -5.71
C TRP A 248 -31.74 -7.62 -6.64
N ARG A 249 -31.79 -8.84 -6.11
CA ARG A 249 -32.14 -10.04 -6.87
C ARG A 249 -33.60 -10.03 -7.33
N ASP A 250 -34.49 -9.57 -6.47
CA ASP A 250 -35.94 -9.60 -6.68
C ASP A 250 -36.42 -8.44 -7.56
N ASP A 251 -35.86 -7.23 -7.39
CA ASP A 251 -36.31 -6.01 -8.07
C ASP A 251 -35.65 -5.78 -9.45
N GLY A 252 -34.55 -6.49 -9.76
CA GLY A 252 -33.78 -6.29 -11.00
C GLY A 252 -32.98 -4.98 -11.02
N CYS A 253 -32.07 -4.85 -11.99
CA CYS A 253 -31.00 -3.82 -12.02
C CYS A 253 -31.50 -2.43 -12.49
N PRO A 254 -31.56 -1.38 -11.65
CA PRO A 254 -31.51 -0.02 -12.18
C PRO A 254 -30.10 0.26 -12.68
N ALA A 255 -29.97 0.85 -13.87
CA ALA A 255 -28.71 1.01 -14.59
C ALA A 255 -27.67 1.94 -13.92
N LEU A 256 -27.97 2.52 -12.76
CA LEU A 256 -27.07 3.40 -12.02
C LEU A 256 -27.22 3.18 -10.51
N ALA A 257 -26.06 3.04 -9.86
CA ALA A 257 -25.80 3.08 -8.42
C ALA A 257 -27.03 3.38 -7.53
N THR A 258 -27.57 2.38 -6.85
CA THR A 258 -28.71 2.57 -5.93
C THR A 258 -28.20 3.11 -4.60
N LEU A 259 -28.80 4.20 -4.09
CA LEU A 259 -28.51 4.69 -2.74
C LEU A 259 -29.00 3.69 -1.69
N VAL A 260 -28.15 3.42 -0.71
CA VAL A 260 -28.40 2.46 0.36
C VAL A 260 -28.12 3.11 1.69
N GLN A 261 -29.02 2.88 2.66
CA GLN A 261 -28.80 3.21 4.06
C GLN A 261 -28.96 1.95 4.90
N GLN A 262 -28.02 1.70 5.80
CA GLN A 262 -28.05 0.56 6.71
C GLN A 262 -27.56 0.94 8.09
N ASN A 263 -28.24 0.41 9.10
CA ASN A 263 -27.77 0.49 10.47
C ASN A 263 -26.98 -0.78 10.80
N VAL A 264 -25.69 -0.63 11.06
CA VAL A 264 -24.79 -1.73 11.39
C VAL A 264 -24.16 -1.43 12.74
N ARG A 265 -24.51 -2.21 13.76
CA ARG A 265 -23.94 -2.09 15.11
C ARG A 265 -24.03 -0.67 15.70
N GLY A 266 -25.14 0.03 15.44
CA GLY A 266 -25.37 1.40 15.92
C GLY A 266 -24.76 2.50 15.04
N ARG A 267 -24.11 2.14 13.92
CA ARG A 267 -23.58 3.08 12.93
C ARG A 267 -24.54 3.21 11.76
N GLN A 268 -24.83 4.44 11.37
CA GLN A 268 -25.67 4.72 10.20
C GLN A 268 -24.78 4.81 8.95
N LEU A 269 -24.68 3.70 8.23
CA LEU A 269 -23.91 3.60 7.00
C LEU A 269 -24.77 4.04 5.82
N VAL A 270 -24.25 4.94 5.00
CA VAL A 270 -24.88 5.40 3.76
C VAL A 270 -23.92 5.18 2.61
N GLY A 271 -24.45 4.82 1.45
CA GLY A 271 -23.62 4.69 0.26
C GLY A 271 -24.36 4.17 -0.95
N ARG A 272 -23.65 3.46 -1.82
CA ARG A 272 -24.19 3.00 -3.11
C ARG A 272 -23.94 1.52 -3.35
N LEU A 273 -24.91 0.87 -3.96
CA LEU A 273 -24.81 -0.48 -4.49
C LEU A 273 -24.63 -0.41 -6.01
N VAL A 274 -23.58 -1.04 -6.52
CA VAL A 274 -23.24 -1.12 -7.93
C VAL A 274 -23.29 -2.58 -8.36
N PRO A 275 -24.23 -2.98 -9.22
CA PRO A 275 -24.28 -4.34 -9.73
C PRO A 275 -23.13 -4.57 -10.72
N VAL A 276 -22.57 -5.78 -10.74
CA VAL A 276 -21.51 -6.19 -11.67
C VAL A 276 -22.09 -7.26 -12.61
N PRO A 277 -22.47 -6.89 -13.85
CA PRO A 277 -23.23 -7.78 -14.73
C PRO A 277 -22.38 -8.69 -15.65
N VAL A 278 -21.04 -8.76 -15.51
CA VAL A 278 -20.19 -9.36 -16.56
C VAL A 278 -19.18 -10.38 -15.99
N GLY A 279 -19.16 -11.59 -16.57
CA GLY A 279 -18.17 -12.64 -16.34
C GLY A 279 -18.62 -13.77 -15.38
N GLU A 280 -17.67 -14.37 -14.66
CA GLU A 280 -17.93 -15.40 -13.61
C GLU A 280 -18.41 -14.81 -12.28
N LEU A 281 -18.31 -13.49 -12.09
CA LEU A 281 -18.73 -12.79 -10.89
C LEU A 281 -20.05 -12.06 -11.16
N ARG A 282 -21.16 -12.78 -11.03
CA ARG A 282 -22.45 -12.13 -10.82
C ARG A 282 -22.59 -11.74 -9.35
N GLY A 283 -22.81 -10.47 -9.09
CA GLY A 283 -22.83 -9.95 -7.73
C GLY A 283 -22.95 -8.44 -7.66
N VAL A 284 -22.68 -7.90 -6.48
CA VAL A 284 -22.83 -6.49 -6.16
C VAL A 284 -21.61 -5.96 -5.42
N VAL A 285 -21.24 -4.72 -5.73
CA VAL A 285 -20.23 -3.96 -4.99
C VAL A 285 -20.94 -2.88 -4.20
N LEU A 286 -20.77 -2.88 -2.88
CA LEU A 286 -21.26 -1.85 -1.99
C LEU A 286 -20.12 -0.92 -1.60
N PHE A 287 -20.35 0.38 -1.76
CA PHE A 287 -19.53 1.44 -1.20
C PHE A 287 -20.31 2.05 -0.05
N LEU A 288 -19.79 2.01 1.18
CA LEU A 288 -20.48 2.45 2.38
C LEU A 288 -19.60 3.40 3.19
N ARG A 289 -20.19 4.42 3.81
CA ARG A 289 -19.52 5.34 4.72
C ARG A 289 -20.43 5.68 5.90
N ASP A 290 -19.84 5.88 7.07
CA ASP A 290 -20.58 6.33 8.26
C ASP A 290 -20.98 7.81 8.14
N MET A 291 -22.23 8.12 8.45
CA MET A 291 -22.74 9.49 8.50
C MET A 291 -21.99 10.36 9.52
N ALA A 292 -21.54 9.79 10.63
CA ALA A 292 -20.77 10.53 11.63
C ALA A 292 -19.41 10.99 11.09
N ASP A 293 -18.71 10.10 10.38
CA ASP A 293 -17.42 10.41 9.75
C ASP A 293 -17.57 11.49 8.65
N MET A 294 -18.66 11.43 7.88
CA MET A 294 -19.00 12.45 6.88
C MET A 294 -19.27 13.82 7.52
N ALA A 295 -20.01 13.86 8.63
CA ALA A 295 -20.34 15.09 9.32
C ALA A 295 -19.09 15.77 9.92
N GLU A 296 -18.18 14.98 10.50
CA GLU A 296 -16.92 15.48 11.06
C GLU A 296 -15.98 16.00 9.95
N GLU A 297 -15.89 15.30 8.81
CA GLU A 297 -15.13 15.79 7.65
C GLU A 297 -15.71 17.10 7.12
N ALA A 298 -17.03 17.20 7.00
CA ALA A 298 -17.71 18.42 6.58
C ALA A 298 -17.47 19.57 7.57
N LYS A 299 -17.50 19.31 8.88
CA LYS A 299 -17.16 20.29 9.93
C LYS A 299 -15.73 20.80 9.74
N ARG A 300 -14.77 19.90 9.52
CA ARG A 300 -13.35 20.25 9.29
C ARG A 300 -13.14 21.07 8.02
N VAL A 301 -13.76 20.67 6.91
CA VAL A 301 -13.67 21.42 5.64
C VAL A 301 -14.27 22.81 5.81
N LYS A 302 -15.40 22.93 6.50
CA LYS A 302 -16.06 24.21 6.78
C LYS A 302 -15.18 25.11 7.65
N LEU A 303 -14.55 24.58 8.69
CA LEU A 303 -13.63 25.31 9.56
C LEU A 303 -12.34 25.73 8.83
N ALA A 304 -11.76 24.85 8.00
CA ALA A 304 -10.57 25.17 7.21
C ALA A 304 -10.86 26.25 6.15
N ALA A 305 -12.02 26.19 5.51
CA ALA A 305 -12.47 27.22 4.57
C ALA A 305 -12.70 28.56 5.29
N LEU A 306 -13.32 28.52 6.47
CA LEU A 306 -13.48 29.70 7.32
C LEU A 306 -12.12 30.31 7.69
N GLY A 307 -11.17 29.52 8.18
CA GLY A 307 -9.84 30.00 8.56
C GLY A 307 -9.08 30.71 7.43
N ARG A 308 -9.14 30.19 6.20
CA ARG A 308 -8.49 30.81 5.03
C ARG A 308 -9.17 32.12 4.61
N LEU A 309 -10.50 32.17 4.64
CA LEU A 309 -11.26 33.39 4.32
C LEU A 309 -11.06 34.46 5.39
N THR A 310 -11.10 34.06 6.66
CA THR A 310 -10.84 34.95 7.79
C THR A 310 -9.43 35.50 7.75
N ALA A 311 -8.41 34.73 7.35
CA ALA A 311 -7.03 35.22 7.25
C ALA A 311 -6.91 36.45 6.34
N ASN A 312 -7.54 36.41 5.17
CA ASN A 312 -7.50 37.52 4.22
C ASN A 312 -8.38 38.69 4.71
N ILE A 313 -9.60 38.40 5.17
CA ILE A 313 -10.52 39.43 5.69
C ILE A 313 -9.93 40.13 6.92
N ALA A 314 -9.22 39.42 7.78
CA ALA A 314 -8.61 39.98 8.97
C ALA A 314 -7.59 41.07 8.65
N HIS A 315 -6.73 40.83 7.67
CA HIS A 315 -5.77 41.83 7.21
C HIS A 315 -6.48 43.03 6.57
N GLU A 316 -7.54 42.79 5.80
CA GLU A 316 -8.33 43.86 5.16
C GLU A 316 -9.17 44.68 6.13
N VAL A 317 -9.60 44.11 7.27
CA VAL A 317 -10.37 44.79 8.31
C VAL A 317 -9.46 45.50 9.32
N ARG A 318 -8.30 44.92 9.66
CA ARG A 318 -7.34 45.52 10.60
C ARG A 318 -6.79 46.86 10.11
N ASN A 319 -6.63 47.00 8.79
CA ASN A 319 -6.13 48.22 8.16
C ASN A 319 -7.06 49.44 8.34
N PRO A 320 -8.34 49.41 7.95
CA PRO A 320 -9.26 50.52 8.16
C PRO A 320 -9.53 50.78 9.64
N LEU A 321 -9.57 49.74 10.47
CA LEU A 321 -9.68 49.91 11.93
C LEU A 321 -8.50 50.68 12.51
N SER A 322 -7.27 50.34 12.13
CA SER A 322 -6.08 51.05 12.60
C SER A 322 -6.09 52.52 12.17
N ALA A 323 -6.57 52.82 10.96
CA ALA A 323 -6.74 54.18 10.47
C ALA A 323 -7.82 54.96 11.25
N ILE A 324 -8.97 54.33 11.54
CA ILE A 324 -10.05 54.92 12.34
C ILE A 324 -9.55 55.24 13.75
N ARG A 325 -8.79 54.32 14.38
CA ARG A 325 -8.18 54.56 15.69
C ARG A 325 -7.22 55.73 15.65
N HIS A 326 -6.29 55.76 14.71
CA HIS A 326 -5.32 56.86 14.61
C HIS A 326 -5.97 58.21 14.35
N ALA A 327 -7.03 58.26 13.53
CA ALA A 327 -7.79 59.48 13.34
C ALA A 327 -8.50 59.92 14.64
N ALA A 328 -9.07 58.99 15.40
CA ALA A 328 -9.67 59.29 16.69
C ALA A 328 -8.63 59.74 17.74
N ASP A 329 -7.44 59.14 17.75
CA ASP A 329 -6.32 59.54 18.61
C ASP A 329 -5.89 60.99 18.31
N LEU A 330 -5.63 61.32 17.04
CA LEU A 330 -5.24 62.67 16.60
C LEU A 330 -6.33 63.71 16.89
N LEU A 331 -7.60 63.37 16.67
CA LEU A 331 -8.71 64.28 16.97
C LEU A 331 -8.89 64.48 18.48
N ALA A 332 -8.46 63.55 19.31
CA ALA A 332 -8.54 63.66 20.77
C ALA A 332 -7.39 64.49 21.38
N GLU A 333 -6.24 64.63 20.71
CA GLU A 333 -5.07 65.36 21.23
C GLU A 333 -5.32 66.86 21.47
N ASP A 334 -6.09 67.50 20.57
CA ASP A 334 -6.38 68.95 20.62
C ASP A 334 -7.84 69.28 20.98
N GLU A 335 -8.65 68.27 21.36
CA GLU A 335 -10.07 68.47 21.66
C GLU A 335 -10.30 68.73 23.15
N SER A 336 -11.14 69.72 23.45
CA SER A 336 -11.45 70.16 24.83
C SER A 336 -12.92 69.97 25.19
N ASP A 337 -13.81 69.73 24.21
CA ASP A 337 -15.21 69.40 24.47
C ASP A 337 -15.34 67.99 25.07
N PRO A 338 -15.81 67.86 26.34
CA PRO A 338 -15.99 66.57 26.99
C PRO A 338 -16.90 65.60 26.23
N THR A 339 -17.86 66.14 25.47
CA THR A 339 -18.80 65.35 24.68
C THR A 339 -18.09 64.68 23.50
N ARG A 340 -17.20 65.40 22.83
CA ARG A 340 -16.42 64.89 21.70
C ARG A 340 -15.32 63.93 22.13
N LEU A 341 -14.63 64.23 23.24
CA LEU A 341 -13.69 63.29 23.87
C LEU A 341 -14.36 61.95 24.21
N ARG A 342 -15.59 61.99 24.72
CA ARG A 342 -16.39 60.78 24.98
C ARG A 342 -16.71 60.01 23.70
N LEU A 343 -17.05 60.69 22.60
CA LEU A 343 -17.29 60.07 21.31
C LEU A 343 -16.03 59.42 20.72
N PHE A 344 -14.87 60.07 20.82
CA PHE A 344 -13.59 59.49 20.40
C PHE A 344 -13.23 58.25 21.22
N GLY A 345 -13.45 58.28 22.54
CA GLY A 345 -13.30 57.10 23.39
C GLY A 345 -14.20 55.93 22.95
N ILE A 346 -15.47 56.20 22.62
CA ILE A 346 -16.39 55.18 22.08
C ILE A 346 -15.86 54.59 20.76
N VAL A 347 -15.32 55.42 19.86
CA VAL A 347 -14.77 54.95 18.57
C VAL A 347 -13.52 54.10 18.79
N GLN A 348 -12.60 54.53 19.66
CA GLN A 348 -11.40 53.78 20.02
C GLN A 348 -11.76 52.41 20.62
N ASP A 349 -12.71 52.37 21.55
CA ASP A 349 -13.16 51.14 22.21
C ASP A 349 -13.80 50.16 21.24
N ASN A 350 -14.67 50.64 20.34
CA ASN A 350 -15.28 49.80 19.31
C ASN A 350 -14.24 49.27 18.33
N THR A 351 -13.25 50.09 17.96
CA THR A 351 -12.18 49.65 17.06
C THR A 351 -11.32 48.56 17.71
N ARG A 352 -10.96 48.73 18.99
CA ARG A 352 -10.22 47.72 19.77
C ARG A 352 -11.02 46.42 19.88
N ARG A 353 -12.32 46.53 20.12
CA ARG A 353 -13.24 45.38 20.20
C ARG A 353 -13.31 44.60 18.88
N ILE A 354 -13.49 45.28 17.74
CA ILE A 354 -13.55 44.61 16.44
C ILE A 354 -12.21 43.96 16.10
N ASN A 355 -11.08 44.60 16.42
CA ASN A 355 -9.77 43.99 16.19
C ASN A 355 -9.58 42.70 17.02
N GLY A 356 -10.06 42.67 18.28
CA GLY A 356 -10.06 41.46 19.10
C GLY A 356 -10.93 40.35 18.50
N MET A 357 -12.13 40.67 18.00
CA MET A 357 -12.99 39.69 17.31
C MET A 357 -12.31 39.10 16.06
N VAL A 358 -11.57 39.92 15.32
CA VAL A 358 -10.82 39.46 14.15
C VAL A 358 -9.71 38.48 14.55
N GLU A 359 -8.97 38.78 15.62
CA GLU A 359 -7.93 37.90 16.18
C GLU A 359 -8.50 36.57 16.71
N ASP A 360 -9.66 36.61 17.36
CA ASP A 360 -10.40 35.43 17.82
C ASP A 360 -10.74 34.49 16.65
N VAL A 361 -11.28 35.01 15.55
CA VAL A 361 -11.65 34.18 14.38
C VAL A 361 -10.40 33.66 13.65
N LEU A 362 -9.31 34.43 13.61
CA LEU A 362 -8.02 33.96 13.07
C LEU A 362 -7.48 32.75 13.83
N THR A 363 -7.64 32.75 15.15
CA THR A 363 -7.20 31.66 16.03
C THR A 363 -7.94 30.36 15.72
N LEU A 364 -9.25 30.43 15.42
CA LEU A 364 -10.06 29.27 15.01
C LEU A 364 -9.57 28.61 13.71
N GLY A 365 -8.96 29.39 12.81
CA GLY A 365 -8.42 28.91 11.55
C GLY A 365 -7.04 28.23 11.67
N ARG A 366 -6.28 28.55 12.72
CA ARG A 366 -4.93 28.03 12.95
C ARG A 366 -4.99 26.84 13.90
N ARG A 367 -5.27 25.65 13.37
CA ARG A 367 -4.84 24.41 14.02
C ARG A 367 -3.33 24.25 13.83
N ASP A 368 -2.54 25.00 14.59
CA ASP A 368 -1.11 24.69 14.72
C ASP A 368 -0.96 23.33 15.41
N ARG A 369 0.16 22.64 15.15
CA ARG A 369 0.50 21.40 15.85
C ARG A 369 0.63 21.73 17.34
N VAL A 370 -0.34 21.28 18.15
CA VAL A 370 -0.34 21.41 19.62
C VAL A 370 1.02 21.00 20.18
N ARG A 371 1.69 21.91 20.89
CA ARG A 371 3.02 21.69 21.48
C ARG A 371 2.85 21.47 22.98
N ARG A 372 2.55 20.23 23.36
CA ARG A 372 2.37 19.89 24.78
C ARG A 372 3.72 19.92 25.50
N GLU A 373 3.75 20.64 26.61
CA GLU A 373 4.85 20.64 27.56
C GLU A 373 4.32 20.35 28.97
N ALA A 374 5.20 19.90 29.86
CA ALA A 374 4.87 19.75 31.28
C ALA A 374 4.86 21.14 31.94
N ILE A 375 3.70 21.58 32.41
CA ILE A 375 3.50 22.90 33.03
C ILE A 375 3.25 22.70 34.52
N GLU A 376 4.09 23.35 35.34
CA GLU A 376 3.81 23.55 36.76
C GLU A 376 2.77 24.66 36.94
N LEU A 377 1.63 24.32 37.54
CA LEU A 377 0.49 25.23 37.60
C LEU A 377 0.71 26.46 38.46
N ALA A 378 1.35 26.31 39.62
CA ALA A 378 1.56 27.42 40.55
C ALA A 378 2.33 28.61 39.92
N PRO A 379 3.53 28.42 39.33
CA PRO A 379 4.24 29.53 38.69
C PRO A 379 3.51 30.06 37.45
N PHE A 380 2.87 29.18 36.68
CA PHE A 380 2.12 29.58 35.49
C PHE A 380 0.92 30.49 35.82
N VAL A 381 0.09 30.07 36.78
CA VAL A 381 -1.07 30.85 37.24
C VAL A 381 -0.63 32.16 37.88
N GLY A 382 0.45 32.16 38.66
CA GLY A 382 1.00 33.39 39.25
C GLY A 382 1.31 34.44 38.20
N GLN A 383 2.03 34.05 37.13
CA GLN A 383 2.33 34.94 35.99
C GLN A 383 1.06 35.40 35.26
N LEU A 384 0.10 34.50 35.05
CA LEU A 384 -1.15 34.83 34.37
C LEU A 384 -1.97 35.86 35.16
N LEU A 385 -2.07 35.70 36.49
CA LEU A 385 -2.80 36.62 37.36
C LEU A 385 -2.13 38.00 37.45
N GLU A 386 -0.79 38.05 37.45
CA GLU A 386 -0.04 39.31 37.38
C GLU A 386 -0.35 40.07 36.08
N GLN A 387 -0.28 39.39 34.93
CA GLN A 387 -0.63 39.97 33.62
C GLN A 387 -2.09 40.41 33.56
N PHE A 388 -2.99 39.61 34.12
CA PHE A 388 -4.42 39.94 34.17
C PHE A 388 -4.67 41.20 35.02
N SER A 389 -3.97 41.35 36.14
CA SER A 389 -4.08 42.50 37.04
C SER A 389 -3.54 43.79 36.41
N LEU A 390 -2.45 43.70 35.60
CA LEU A 390 -1.95 44.84 34.83
C LEU A 390 -2.98 45.34 33.80
N SER A 391 -3.72 44.41 33.18
CA SER A 391 -4.75 44.73 32.18
C SER A 391 -6.08 45.18 32.80
N HIS A 392 -6.35 44.75 34.04
CA HIS A 392 -7.56 45.07 34.80
C HIS A 392 -7.19 45.52 36.22
N PRO A 393 -6.80 46.79 36.42
CA PRO A 393 -6.31 47.27 37.73
C PRO A 393 -7.29 47.04 38.89
N GLY A 394 -8.60 47.07 38.62
CA GLY A 394 -9.64 46.78 39.60
C GLY A 394 -9.77 45.31 40.00
N ALA A 395 -9.17 44.39 39.25
CA ALA A 395 -9.13 42.96 39.58
C ALA A 395 -8.02 42.60 40.57
N ALA A 396 -7.09 43.53 40.84
CA ALA A 396 -6.03 43.33 41.82
C ALA A 396 -6.63 43.11 43.21
N GLY A 397 -6.37 41.93 43.80
CA GLY A 397 -6.93 41.52 45.10
C GLY A 397 -8.37 40.96 45.05
N ALA A 398 -9.00 40.93 43.87
CA ALA A 398 -10.34 40.33 43.69
C ALA A 398 -10.30 38.86 43.30
N VAL A 399 -9.17 38.38 42.76
CA VAL A 399 -8.98 36.97 42.40
C VAL A 399 -8.28 36.22 43.53
N ALA A 400 -8.97 35.28 44.16
CA ALA A 400 -8.36 34.36 45.12
C ALA A 400 -7.89 33.08 44.41
N CYS A 401 -6.74 32.56 44.80
CA CYS A 401 -6.12 31.39 44.15
C CYS A 401 -5.82 30.30 45.19
N GLU A 402 -6.35 29.11 44.95
CA GLU A 402 -6.20 27.93 45.81
C GLU A 402 -5.74 26.74 44.94
N LEU A 403 -4.43 26.53 44.87
CA LEU A 403 -3.84 25.45 44.09
C LEU A 403 -3.29 24.39 45.03
N SER A 404 -3.61 23.13 44.79
CA SER A 404 -2.96 22.02 45.50
C SER A 404 -1.48 21.93 45.12
N ASP A 405 -0.62 21.55 46.06
CA ASP A 405 0.83 21.43 45.81
C ASP A 405 1.14 20.37 44.73
N GLY A 406 2.17 20.61 43.92
CA GLY A 406 2.67 19.65 42.93
C GLY A 406 1.79 19.43 41.70
N CYS A 407 0.78 20.28 41.47
CA CYS A 407 -0.07 20.21 40.29
C CYS A 407 0.74 20.44 38.99
N ARG A 408 0.92 19.38 38.20
CA ARG A 408 1.53 19.41 36.86
C ARG A 408 0.58 18.86 35.81
N LEU A 409 0.52 19.49 34.65
CA LEU A 409 -0.29 19.06 33.51
C LEU A 409 0.49 19.12 32.20
N SER A 410 0.16 18.23 31.27
CA SER A 410 0.76 18.19 29.93
C SER A 410 -0.17 18.91 28.96
N PHE A 411 0.22 20.10 28.53
CA PHE A 411 -0.65 21.01 27.77
C PHE A 411 0.17 22.00 26.96
N ASP A 412 -0.42 22.55 25.92
CA ASP A 412 0.16 23.67 25.20
C ASP A 412 0.07 24.96 26.03
N ARG A 413 1.22 25.57 26.35
CA ARG A 413 1.30 26.73 27.25
C ARG A 413 0.44 27.90 26.77
N ASP A 414 0.45 28.18 25.47
CA ASP A 414 -0.28 29.31 24.90
C ASP A 414 -1.79 29.03 24.90
N HIS A 415 -2.18 27.79 24.59
CA HIS A 415 -3.59 27.36 24.68
C HIS A 415 -4.11 27.48 26.12
N LEU A 416 -3.34 27.05 27.12
CA LEU A 416 -3.75 27.15 28.52
C LEU A 416 -3.93 28.60 28.97
N ALA A 417 -3.01 29.49 28.57
CA ALA A 417 -3.08 30.91 28.90
C ALA A 417 -4.33 31.54 28.29
N GLN A 418 -4.66 31.19 27.05
CA GLN A 418 -5.85 31.70 26.36
C GLN A 418 -7.16 31.17 26.97
N ILE A 419 -7.22 29.87 27.31
CA ILE A 419 -8.38 29.28 27.98
C ILE A 419 -8.63 30.00 29.31
N LEU A 420 -7.62 30.08 30.18
CA LEU A 420 -7.79 30.68 31.50
C LEU A 420 -8.01 32.19 31.41
N GLY A 421 -7.37 32.89 30.47
CA GLY A 421 -7.65 34.30 30.20
C GLY A 421 -9.12 34.55 29.85
N ASN A 422 -9.69 33.72 28.96
CA ASN A 422 -11.10 33.83 28.58
C ASN A 422 -12.05 33.55 29.76
N LEU A 423 -11.73 32.52 30.56
CA LEU A 423 -12.54 32.17 31.74
C LEU A 423 -12.44 33.25 32.84
N LEU A 424 -11.24 33.77 33.13
CA LEU A 424 -11.03 34.83 34.11
C LEU A 424 -11.70 36.14 33.67
N ALA A 425 -11.61 36.50 32.39
CA ALA A 425 -12.29 37.67 31.85
C ALA A 425 -13.82 37.55 31.95
N ASN A 426 -14.38 36.37 31.72
CA ASN A 426 -15.81 36.12 31.92
C ASN A 426 -16.20 36.18 33.40
N ALA A 427 -15.45 35.50 34.27
CA ALA A 427 -15.68 35.50 35.71
C ALA A 427 -15.61 36.93 36.31
N TRP A 428 -14.63 37.73 35.90
CA TRP A 428 -14.50 39.13 36.30
C TRP A 428 -15.63 40.02 35.78
N ARG A 429 -16.13 39.74 34.57
CA ARG A 429 -17.21 40.53 33.96
C ARG A 429 -18.54 40.31 34.68
N HIS A 430 -18.84 39.07 35.08
CA HIS A 430 -20.13 38.67 35.63
C HIS A 430 -20.16 38.55 37.16
N GLY A 431 -19.00 38.51 37.83
CA GLY A 431 -18.90 38.54 39.29
C GLY A 431 -19.15 39.94 39.89
N SER A 432 -19.28 39.99 41.21
CA SER A 432 -19.56 41.20 42.01
C SER A 432 -18.41 42.22 42.03
N ARG A 433 -17.21 41.81 41.56
CA ARG A 433 -15.95 42.59 41.55
C ARG A 433 -15.41 42.97 42.94
N GLY A 434 -15.88 42.30 44.00
CA GLY A 434 -15.33 42.42 45.35
C GLY A 434 -14.10 41.53 45.61
N PRO A 435 -13.48 41.65 46.78
CA PRO A 435 -12.41 40.74 47.21
C PRO A 435 -12.88 39.28 47.20
N GLY A 436 -12.19 38.41 46.45
CA GLY A 436 -12.55 36.99 46.32
C GLY A 436 -13.77 36.70 45.44
N SER A 437 -14.26 37.67 44.66
CA SER A 437 -15.39 37.48 43.74
C SER A 437 -15.08 36.50 42.62
N VAL A 438 -13.79 36.31 42.30
CA VAL A 438 -13.31 35.28 41.38
C VAL A 438 -12.37 34.35 42.14
N ARG A 439 -12.58 33.04 42.04
CA ARG A 439 -11.72 32.02 42.65
C ARG A 439 -11.19 31.08 41.58
N LEU A 440 -9.87 30.90 41.56
CA LEU A 440 -9.23 29.87 40.76
C LEU A 440 -8.78 28.73 41.68
N GLN A 441 -9.37 27.56 41.49
CA GLN A 441 -9.05 26.37 42.27
C GLN A 441 -8.43 25.30 41.37
N ALA A 442 -7.39 24.61 41.85
CA ALA A 442 -6.86 23.43 41.17
C ALA A 442 -6.62 22.29 42.15
N GLY A 443 -7.03 21.09 41.76
CA GLY A 443 -6.79 19.89 42.53
C GLY A 443 -6.72 18.64 41.65
N VAL A 444 -6.10 17.61 42.19
CA VAL A 444 -5.99 16.28 41.55
C VAL A 444 -6.93 15.32 42.27
N ALA A 445 -7.77 14.63 41.51
CA ALA A 445 -8.60 13.53 41.98
C ALA A 445 -8.54 12.38 40.97
N ASP A 446 -8.28 11.16 41.43
CA ASP A 446 -8.25 9.95 40.59
C ASP A 446 -7.37 10.07 39.32
N SER A 447 -6.18 10.68 39.44
CA SER A 447 -5.24 10.96 38.32
C SER A 447 -5.75 11.94 37.24
N VAL A 448 -6.84 12.65 37.55
CA VAL A 448 -7.40 13.72 36.74
C VAL A 448 -7.18 15.04 37.47
N LEU A 449 -6.61 16.01 36.75
CA LEU A 449 -6.45 17.36 37.25
C LEU A 449 -7.65 18.20 36.84
N ILE A 450 -8.26 18.86 37.80
CA ILE A 450 -9.42 19.72 37.60
C ILE A 450 -9.06 21.15 37.98
N LEU A 451 -9.03 22.04 36.99
CA LEU A 451 -8.99 23.49 37.21
C LEU A 451 -10.41 24.04 37.22
N ARG A 452 -10.73 24.87 38.20
CA ARG A 452 -12.03 25.54 38.34
C ARG A 452 -11.84 27.04 38.38
N VAL A 453 -12.57 27.74 37.52
CA VAL A 453 -12.76 29.18 37.61
C VAL A 453 -14.18 29.41 38.11
N ILE A 454 -14.30 30.05 39.27
CA ILE A 454 -15.55 30.24 40.00
C ILE A 454 -15.78 31.74 40.15
N ASP A 455 -16.94 32.24 39.75
CA ASP A 455 -17.42 33.57 40.12
C ASP A 455 -18.65 33.52 41.04
N ASP A 456 -18.89 34.63 41.74
CA ASP A 456 -20.04 34.85 42.60
C ASP A 456 -21.23 35.52 41.89
N GLY A 457 -21.22 35.51 40.55
CA GLY A 457 -22.30 36.04 39.73
C GLY A 457 -23.55 35.15 39.72
N PRO A 458 -24.63 35.60 39.05
CA PRO A 458 -25.90 34.86 38.97
C PRO A 458 -25.79 33.54 38.18
N GLY A 459 -24.65 33.26 37.55
CA GLY A 459 -24.45 32.14 36.65
C GLY A 459 -25.25 32.28 35.36
N VAL A 460 -25.51 31.15 34.71
CA VAL A 460 -26.16 31.05 33.40
C VAL A 460 -27.53 30.40 33.55
N SER A 461 -28.55 30.98 32.90
CA SER A 461 -29.91 30.45 32.85
C SER A 461 -29.95 29.02 32.27
N GLU A 462 -30.86 28.16 32.72
CA GLU A 462 -30.96 26.79 32.21
C GLU A 462 -31.17 26.71 30.69
N ALA A 463 -31.91 27.67 30.12
CA ALA A 463 -32.15 27.76 28.68
C ALA A 463 -30.88 28.05 27.88
N ASP A 464 -29.94 28.81 28.46
CA ASP A 464 -28.72 29.26 27.78
C ASP A 464 -27.55 28.29 27.97
N GLN A 465 -27.60 27.41 28.97
CA GLN A 465 -26.51 26.48 29.30
C GLN A 465 -26.11 25.57 28.13
N ALA A 466 -27.07 25.10 27.32
CA ALA A 466 -26.81 24.26 26.15
C ALA A 466 -26.04 25.00 25.05
N ARG A 467 -26.15 26.33 25.01
CA ARG A 467 -25.62 27.19 23.93
C ARG A 467 -24.37 27.95 24.33
N LEU A 468 -23.92 27.85 25.58
CA LEU A 468 -22.76 28.57 26.13
C LEU A 468 -21.47 28.44 25.31
N PHE A 469 -21.30 27.28 24.67
CA PHE A 469 -20.13 26.98 23.87
C PHE A 469 -20.40 27.04 22.37
N GLU A 470 -21.56 27.53 21.94
CA GLU A 470 -21.82 27.80 20.52
C GLU A 470 -21.07 29.07 20.08
N PRO A 471 -20.50 29.09 18.86
CA PRO A 471 -19.86 30.29 18.34
C PRO A 471 -20.88 31.43 18.19
N PHE A 472 -20.45 32.66 18.54
CA PHE A 472 -21.24 33.90 18.49
C PHE A 472 -22.39 33.99 19.49
N PHE A 473 -22.50 33.04 20.42
CA PHE A 473 -23.51 33.12 21.47
C PHE A 473 -23.05 34.06 22.60
N THR A 474 -23.86 35.08 22.91
CA THR A 474 -23.62 36.02 24.02
C THR A 474 -24.96 36.60 24.48
N THR A 475 -25.13 36.80 25.78
CA THR A 475 -26.25 37.54 26.38
C THR A 475 -25.97 39.03 26.51
N GLU A 476 -24.73 39.44 26.28
CA GLU A 476 -24.25 40.81 26.38
C GLU A 476 -24.08 41.48 25.00
N SER A 477 -24.52 42.73 24.90
CA SER A 477 -24.38 43.56 23.69
C SER A 477 -22.92 43.86 23.33
N ALA A 478 -22.02 43.79 24.32
CA ALA A 478 -20.59 44.02 24.19
C ALA A 478 -19.74 42.74 23.97
N GLY A 479 -20.32 41.54 24.03
CA GLY A 479 -19.59 40.27 23.85
C GLY A 479 -19.31 39.92 22.39
N SER A 480 -18.22 39.19 22.12
CA SER A 480 -17.98 38.56 20.81
C SER A 480 -18.68 37.21 20.67
N GLY A 481 -18.99 36.55 21.79
CA GLY A 481 -19.52 35.18 21.83
C GLY A 481 -18.55 34.11 21.32
N LEU A 482 -17.27 34.45 21.14
CA LEU A 482 -16.25 33.51 20.65
C LEU A 482 -15.35 32.96 21.76
N GLY A 483 -15.18 33.68 22.88
CA GLY A 483 -14.21 33.31 23.92
C GLY A 483 -14.42 31.90 24.52
N LEU A 484 -15.66 31.54 24.88
CA LEU A 484 -15.97 30.21 25.42
C LEU A 484 -15.87 29.11 24.35
N TYR A 485 -16.28 29.39 23.12
CA TYR A 485 -16.14 28.47 22.00
C TYR A 485 -14.66 28.15 21.72
N ILE A 486 -13.81 29.20 21.65
CA ILE A 486 -12.35 29.06 21.48
C ILE A 486 -11.77 28.26 22.65
N ALA A 487 -12.12 28.60 23.89
CA ALA A 487 -11.62 27.89 25.06
C ALA A 487 -11.96 26.38 25.01
N ARG A 488 -13.16 26.02 24.52
CA ARG A 488 -13.56 24.62 24.34
C ARG A 488 -12.78 23.92 23.22
N GLU A 489 -12.63 24.54 22.06
CA GLU A 489 -11.85 23.94 20.95
C GLU A 489 -10.36 23.77 21.33
N LEU A 490 -9.78 24.71 22.08
CA LEU A 490 -8.40 24.61 22.58
C LEU A 490 -8.24 23.53 23.65
N ALA A 491 -9.25 23.33 24.50
CA ALA A 491 -9.28 22.24 25.47
C ALA A 491 -9.35 20.89 24.76
N GLU A 492 -10.28 20.73 23.81
CA GLU A 492 -10.44 19.51 23.01
C GLU A 492 -9.16 19.19 22.21
N ALA A 493 -8.46 20.20 21.67
CA ALA A 493 -7.18 20.01 20.99
C ALA A 493 -6.06 19.47 21.93
N ASN A 494 -6.17 19.72 23.23
CA ASN A 494 -5.24 19.24 24.25
C ASN A 494 -5.71 17.95 24.95
N ASP A 495 -6.68 17.22 24.37
CA ASP A 495 -7.30 16.05 25.01
C ASP A 495 -7.89 16.36 26.39
N ALA A 496 -8.34 17.60 26.59
CA ALA A 496 -8.99 18.08 27.81
C ALA A 496 -10.46 18.42 27.55
N ARG A 497 -11.24 18.46 28.62
CA ARG A 497 -12.66 18.78 28.59
C ARG A 497 -12.94 20.07 29.34
N LEU A 498 -13.70 20.97 28.73
CA LEU A 498 -14.17 22.21 29.36
C LEU A 498 -15.69 22.14 29.53
N ASP A 499 -16.17 22.20 30.76
CA ASP A 499 -17.60 22.18 31.09
C ASP A 499 -18.01 23.34 32.00
N TYR A 500 -19.30 23.65 32.00
CA TYR A 500 -19.95 24.52 32.99
C TYR A 500 -20.63 23.67 34.08
N SER A 501 -20.61 24.12 35.34
CA SER A 501 -21.14 23.40 36.50
C SER A 501 -22.04 24.29 37.38
N PRO A 502 -23.37 24.24 37.23
CA PRO A 502 -24.26 25.01 38.11
C PRO A 502 -24.25 24.46 39.57
N PRO A 503 -24.68 25.27 40.57
CA PRO A 503 -25.15 26.66 40.49
C PRO A 503 -23.99 27.69 40.47
N GLY A 504 -24.26 28.88 39.92
CA GLY A 504 -23.28 29.98 39.83
C GLY A 504 -22.34 29.88 38.63
N GLY A 505 -21.40 30.81 38.50
CA GLY A 505 -20.46 30.86 37.39
C GLY A 505 -19.24 29.95 37.57
N VAL A 506 -19.43 28.63 37.48
CA VAL A 506 -18.34 27.66 37.63
C VAL A 506 -17.99 27.01 36.30
N PHE A 507 -16.77 27.23 35.82
CA PHE A 507 -16.19 26.54 34.66
C PHE A 507 -15.09 25.58 35.11
N ARG A 508 -15.10 24.35 34.57
CA ARG A 508 -14.16 23.29 34.92
C ARG A 508 -13.37 22.84 33.69
N LEU A 509 -12.05 23.00 33.74
CA LEU A 509 -11.13 22.38 32.80
C LEU A 509 -10.62 21.07 33.40
N ILE A 510 -10.87 19.96 32.73
CA ILE A 510 -10.56 18.60 33.17
C ILE A 510 -9.51 18.03 32.22
N CYS A 511 -8.33 17.71 32.73
CA CYS A 511 -7.23 17.15 31.95
C CYS A 511 -6.48 16.05 32.71
N HIS A 512 -5.65 15.30 32.00
CA HIS A 512 -4.78 14.30 32.61
C HIS A 512 -3.60 14.98 33.33
N GLN A 513 -3.25 14.47 34.52
CA GLN A 513 -2.04 14.89 35.22
C GLN A 513 -0.80 14.46 34.42
N ALA A 514 0.21 15.33 34.36
CA ALA A 514 1.51 14.91 33.82
C ALA A 514 2.21 13.99 34.83
N HIS A 515 2.66 12.83 34.36
CA HIS A 515 3.59 11.98 35.09
C HIS A 515 5.01 12.27 34.61
N ASP A 516 5.98 12.25 35.52
CA ASP A 516 7.41 12.52 35.26
C ASP A 516 8.01 11.63 34.16
#